data_AF-A0A831JU14-F1
#
_entry.id   AF-A0A831JU14-F1
#
_cell.length_a   1.000
_cell.length_b   1.000
_cell.length_c   1.000
_cell.angle_alpha   90.00
_cell.angle_beta   90.00
_cell.angle_gamma   90.00
#
_symmetry.space_group_name_H-M   'P 1'
#
loop_
_entity.id
_entity.type
_entity.pdbx_description
1 polymer ?
#
loop_
_entity_poly.entity_id
_entity_poly.type
_entity_poly.pdbx_seq_one_letter_code
_entity_poly.pdbx_strand_id
1 'polypeptide(L)'
;MDWRFPPGGSETVAVASAVPLDSGALTVCPACDMILATGPVEVPVGSRLICPRCRNTIRESKKDPVRRTLALSLTGLILFLPAHFLILMTFKVFGMQDQGSVFDSIRILFRQDYIFVAFLVLLTGMIFPLLRLALLFLVSLDLYRQRLSRLTPFMLRWYHHLEEWGMSEVYLIAILVAVTKMHHSTLIIYDKGFFCFIGLVAVMIGTTLVLDEHAFWERIEALAAQKKQRSPAAPAGPPPDRVSPRQTAMAAGLVQCRTCHKVLPFRPPPPGQEARCPRCGGRLHQRRPQSLAITWALVLSAIIFFLPANLMPIMKVEFLGVPKSSTIMDGITYFFQSGSFGIGLII
;
A
#
# COMPACT_ATOMS: atom_id res chain seq x y z
N MET A 1 2.97 -18.48 -29.60
CA MET A 1 1.54 -18.14 -29.70
C MET A 1 0.79 -19.25 -28.99
N ASP A 2 -0.03 -18.94 -27.99
CA ASP A 2 -1.26 -19.68 -27.61
C ASP A 2 -1.71 -19.29 -26.20
N TRP A 3 -2.18 -18.03 -26.05
CA TRP A 3 -3.00 -17.66 -24.90
C TRP A 3 -4.42 -18.17 -25.17
N ARG A 4 -4.91 -19.12 -24.36
CA ARG A 4 -6.29 -19.61 -24.49
C ARG A 4 -7.21 -18.71 -23.66
N PHE A 5 -8.16 -18.06 -24.31
CA PHE A 5 -9.32 -17.47 -23.65
C PHE A 5 -10.34 -18.60 -23.43
N PRO A 6 -10.83 -18.84 -22.21
CA PRO A 6 -11.87 -19.83 -21.98
C PRO A 6 -13.15 -19.39 -22.70
N PRO A 7 -13.82 -20.28 -23.46
CA PRO A 7 -15.10 -19.96 -24.07
C PRO A 7 -16.17 -19.99 -22.98
N GLY A 8 -16.83 -18.85 -22.73
CA GLY A 8 -18.02 -18.77 -21.87
C GLY A 8 -17.74 -18.29 -20.44
N GLY A 9 -17.64 -16.98 -20.27
CA GLY A 9 -17.68 -16.28 -18.98
C GLY A 9 -17.54 -14.79 -19.22
N SER A 10 -18.35 -13.96 -18.56
CA SER A 10 -18.36 -12.50 -18.67
C SER A 10 -17.05 -11.79 -18.24
N GLU A 11 -16.03 -12.56 -17.87
CA GLU A 11 -14.67 -12.10 -17.58
C GLU A 11 -13.69 -12.70 -18.61
N THR A 12 -13.05 -11.85 -19.40
CA THR A 12 -12.02 -12.25 -20.37
C THR A 12 -10.74 -12.65 -19.63
N VAL A 13 -10.62 -13.91 -19.25
CA VAL A 13 -9.42 -14.45 -18.58
C VAL A 13 -8.44 -14.98 -19.63
N ALA A 14 -7.18 -14.55 -19.61
CA ALA A 14 -6.13 -15.06 -20.48
C ALA A 14 -5.17 -15.98 -19.70
N VAL A 15 -4.97 -17.22 -20.16
CA VAL A 15 -4.06 -18.17 -19.50
C VAL A 15 -2.65 -18.06 -20.07
N ALA A 16 -1.65 -17.91 -19.19
CA ALA A 16 -0.26 -17.84 -19.58
C ALA A 16 0.29 -19.11 -20.20
N SER A 17 0.89 -18.96 -21.38
CA SER A 17 1.49 -20.06 -22.13
C SER A 17 2.98 -20.16 -21.83
N ALA A 18 3.45 -21.40 -21.75
CA ALA A 18 4.86 -21.71 -21.62
C ALA A 18 5.43 -21.93 -23.05
N VAL A 19 6.04 -20.88 -23.64
CA VAL A 19 6.39 -20.81 -25.08
C VAL A 19 7.79 -20.15 -25.22
N PRO A 20 8.59 -20.48 -26.26
CA PRO A 20 10.04 -20.27 -26.27
C PRO A 20 10.48 -18.79 -26.27
N LEU A 21 11.70 -18.60 -25.78
CA LEU A 21 12.29 -17.38 -25.20
C LEU A 21 12.71 -16.28 -26.17
N ASP A 22 12.50 -16.44 -27.47
CA ASP A 22 13.14 -15.60 -28.49
C ASP A 22 12.51 -14.21 -28.63
N SER A 23 11.66 -13.77 -27.70
CA SER A 23 10.95 -12.49 -27.82
C SER A 23 10.67 -11.81 -26.46
N GLY A 24 11.68 -11.11 -25.94
CA GLY A 24 11.52 -9.73 -25.46
C GLY A 24 10.97 -9.44 -24.06
N ALA A 25 10.16 -10.28 -23.42
CA ALA A 25 9.71 -10.01 -22.05
C ALA A 25 9.33 -11.27 -21.27
N LEU A 26 10.16 -11.61 -20.28
CA LEU A 26 9.94 -12.73 -19.36
C LEU A 26 9.36 -12.21 -18.05
N THR A 27 8.33 -12.88 -17.56
CA THR A 27 7.74 -12.66 -16.23
C THR A 27 7.78 -13.96 -15.44
N VAL A 28 7.92 -13.87 -14.13
CA VAL A 28 7.91 -15.02 -13.23
C VAL A 28 6.64 -14.98 -12.38
N CYS A 29 6.00 -16.14 -12.22
CA CYS A 29 4.88 -16.27 -11.31
C CYS A 29 5.36 -16.14 -9.84
N PRO A 30 4.84 -15.18 -9.06
CA PRO A 30 5.32 -14.95 -7.68
C PRO A 30 4.98 -16.11 -6.72
N ALA A 31 3.99 -16.94 -7.06
CA ALA A 31 3.54 -18.05 -6.21
C ALA A 31 4.30 -19.36 -6.48
N CYS A 32 4.41 -19.79 -7.75
CA CYS A 32 4.98 -21.09 -8.11
C CYS A 32 6.36 -21.03 -8.79
N ASP A 33 6.95 -19.83 -8.91
CA ASP A 33 8.26 -19.55 -9.52
C ASP A 33 8.38 -20.03 -10.98
N MET A 34 7.25 -20.22 -11.67
CA MET A 34 7.20 -20.61 -13.08
C MET A 34 7.56 -19.41 -13.96
N ILE A 35 8.41 -19.67 -14.95
CA ILE A 35 8.84 -18.69 -15.94
C ILE A 35 7.80 -18.65 -17.05
N LEU A 36 7.34 -17.45 -17.37
CA LEU A 36 6.28 -17.20 -18.33
C LEU A 36 6.77 -16.18 -19.35
N ALA A 37 6.57 -16.49 -20.63
CA ALA A 37 6.84 -15.55 -21.71
C ALA A 37 5.65 -14.58 -21.80
N THR A 38 5.77 -13.41 -21.18
CA THR A 38 4.85 -12.30 -21.43
C THR A 38 5.26 -11.65 -22.76
N GLY A 39 4.91 -12.28 -23.88
CA GLY A 39 5.06 -11.63 -25.17
C GLY A 39 4.31 -10.29 -25.23
N PRO A 40 4.57 -9.44 -26.24
CA PRO A 40 3.92 -8.15 -26.44
C PRO A 40 2.47 -8.31 -26.93
N VAL A 41 1.69 -9.17 -26.27
CA VAL A 41 0.28 -9.37 -26.60
C VAL A 41 -0.49 -8.28 -25.88
N GLU A 42 -1.23 -7.48 -26.65
CA GLU A 42 -2.18 -6.51 -26.13
C GLU A 42 -3.26 -7.24 -25.34
N VAL A 43 -3.12 -7.25 -24.03
CA VAL A 43 -4.07 -7.81 -23.07
C VAL A 43 -5.30 -6.88 -23.10
N PRO A 44 -6.49 -7.36 -23.55
CA PRO A 44 -7.68 -6.52 -23.62
C PRO A 44 -7.94 -5.84 -22.28
N VAL A 45 -8.39 -4.60 -22.32
CA VAL A 45 -8.68 -3.84 -21.09
C VAL A 45 -9.70 -4.60 -20.25
N GLY A 46 -9.39 -4.82 -18.97
CA GLY A 46 -10.22 -5.59 -18.04
C GLY A 46 -9.95 -7.09 -18.00
N SER A 47 -8.98 -7.58 -18.78
CA SER A 47 -8.60 -9.00 -18.73
C SER A 47 -7.53 -9.31 -17.67
N ARG A 48 -7.59 -10.52 -17.14
CA ARG A 48 -6.66 -11.06 -16.13
C ARG A 48 -5.79 -12.13 -16.74
N LEU A 49 -4.47 -12.01 -16.54
CA LEU A 49 -3.46 -12.99 -16.89
C LEU A 49 -3.27 -13.95 -15.73
N ILE A 50 -3.58 -15.23 -15.93
CA ILE A 50 -3.52 -16.26 -14.89
C ILE A 50 -2.40 -17.26 -15.18
N CYS A 51 -1.69 -17.68 -14.13
CA CYS A 51 -0.67 -18.72 -14.23
C CYS A 51 -1.31 -20.09 -14.53
N PRO A 52 -0.83 -20.84 -15.53
CA PRO A 52 -1.39 -22.15 -15.89
C PRO A 52 -1.17 -23.22 -14.81
N ARG A 53 -0.16 -23.06 -13.95
CA ARG A 53 0.22 -24.07 -12.93
C ARG A 53 -0.54 -23.89 -11.61
N CYS A 54 -0.49 -22.69 -11.04
CA CYS A 54 -1.08 -22.41 -9.72
C CYS A 54 -2.34 -21.54 -9.76
N ARG A 55 -2.78 -21.12 -10.95
CA ARG A 55 -3.90 -20.20 -11.15
C ARG A 55 -3.77 -18.84 -10.44
N ASN A 56 -2.56 -18.48 -10.03
CA ASN A 56 -2.31 -17.15 -9.47
C ASN A 56 -2.44 -16.08 -10.57
N THR A 57 -3.14 -14.99 -10.28
CA THR A 57 -3.23 -13.82 -11.16
C THR A 57 -1.86 -13.15 -11.22
N ILE A 58 -1.30 -13.04 -12.41
CA ILE A 58 0.01 -12.44 -12.68
C ILE A 58 -0.13 -10.96 -12.99
N ARG A 59 -1.14 -10.59 -13.78
CA ARG A 59 -1.38 -9.22 -14.22
C ARG A 59 -2.86 -9.02 -14.51
N GLU A 60 -3.38 -7.85 -14.18
CA GLU A 60 -4.72 -7.41 -14.53
C GLU A 60 -4.59 -6.11 -15.30
N SER A 61 -5.17 -6.05 -16.51
CA SER A 61 -5.07 -4.87 -17.37
C SER A 61 -6.12 -3.83 -16.95
N LYS A 62 -5.69 -2.72 -16.36
CA LYS A 62 -6.59 -1.62 -15.98
C LYS A 62 -6.72 -0.59 -17.10
N LYS A 63 -7.91 0.02 -17.26
CA LYS A 63 -8.15 1.09 -18.25
C LYS A 63 -7.49 2.40 -17.82
N ASP A 64 -6.64 2.97 -18.66
CA ASP A 64 -5.99 4.29 -18.47
C ASP A 64 -5.46 4.53 -17.04
N PRO A 65 -4.63 3.63 -16.48
CA PRO A 65 -4.27 3.67 -15.06
C PRO A 65 -3.54 4.96 -14.70
N VAL A 66 -2.68 5.49 -15.58
CA VAL A 66 -1.92 6.73 -15.33
C VAL A 66 -2.86 7.93 -15.20
N ARG A 67 -3.81 8.12 -16.12
CA ARG A 67 -4.71 9.29 -16.13
C ARG A 67 -5.70 9.24 -14.97
N ARG A 68 -6.24 8.07 -14.66
CA ARG A 68 -7.18 7.90 -13.53
C ARG A 68 -6.47 8.08 -12.19
N THR A 69 -5.25 7.53 -12.04
CA THR A 69 -4.43 7.72 -10.83
C THR A 69 -4.04 9.20 -10.67
N LEU A 70 -3.73 9.90 -11.76
CA LEU A 70 -3.45 11.35 -11.73
C LEU A 70 -4.69 12.14 -11.26
N ALA A 71 -5.87 11.84 -11.81
CA ALA A 71 -7.10 12.51 -11.41
C ALA A 71 -7.44 12.25 -9.93
N LEU A 72 -7.39 11.00 -9.48
CA LEU A 72 -7.68 10.63 -8.10
C LEU A 72 -6.65 11.20 -7.12
N SER A 73 -5.35 11.15 -7.43
CA SER A 73 -4.33 11.74 -6.57
C SER A 73 -4.50 13.26 -6.46
N LEU A 74 -4.81 13.96 -7.57
CA LEU A 74 -5.12 15.39 -7.53
C LEU A 74 -6.37 15.69 -6.69
N THR A 75 -7.46 14.94 -6.86
CA THR A 75 -8.67 15.06 -6.03
C THR A 75 -8.35 14.81 -4.56
N GLY A 76 -7.51 13.81 -4.27
CA GLY A 76 -7.03 13.51 -2.93
C GLY A 76 -6.25 14.65 -2.31
N LEU A 77 -5.30 15.26 -3.04
CA LEU A 77 -4.56 16.45 -2.56
C LEU A 77 -5.51 17.63 -2.27
N ILE A 78 -6.49 17.86 -3.14
CA ILE A 78 -7.47 18.95 -2.95
C ILE A 78 -8.35 18.70 -1.73
N LEU A 79 -8.82 17.46 -1.53
CA LEU A 79 -9.63 17.07 -0.37
C LEU A 79 -8.82 17.00 0.93
N PHE A 80 -7.52 16.76 0.84
CA PHE A 80 -6.64 16.61 2.01
C PHE A 80 -6.65 17.85 2.90
N LEU A 81 -6.57 19.04 2.30
CA LEU A 81 -6.60 20.32 3.04
C LEU A 81 -7.91 20.50 3.83
N PRO A 82 -9.10 20.54 3.21
CA PRO A 82 -10.34 20.71 3.94
C PRO A 82 -10.59 19.56 4.93
N ALA A 83 -10.20 18.32 4.62
CA ALA A 83 -10.38 17.19 5.52
C ALA A 83 -9.60 17.31 6.84
N HIS A 84 -8.38 17.87 6.83
CA HIS A 84 -7.53 17.96 8.03
C HIS A 84 -7.66 19.28 8.79
N PHE A 85 -7.97 20.37 8.08
CA PHE A 85 -8.01 21.71 8.67
C PHE A 85 -9.42 22.22 8.97
N LEU A 86 -10.47 21.69 8.34
CA LEU A 86 -11.83 22.05 8.71
C LEU A 86 -12.26 21.31 9.97
N ILE A 87 -13.18 21.92 10.69
CA ILE A 87 -13.85 21.34 11.85
C ILE A 87 -14.57 20.07 11.39
N LEU A 88 -14.29 18.95 12.06
CA LEU A 88 -14.98 17.69 11.82
C LEU A 88 -16.33 17.69 12.51
N MET A 89 -16.34 18.19 13.75
CA MET A 89 -17.45 18.05 14.67
C MET A 89 -17.42 19.17 15.70
N THR A 90 -18.61 19.65 16.05
CA THR A 90 -18.81 20.64 17.11
C THR A 90 -19.63 20.01 18.24
N PHE A 91 -19.12 20.10 19.47
CA PHE A 91 -19.84 19.71 20.69
C PHE A 91 -20.42 20.95 21.36
N LYS A 92 -21.70 20.88 21.72
CA LYS A 92 -22.37 21.91 22.52
C LYS A 92 -22.69 21.34 23.90
N VAL A 93 -21.96 21.79 24.92
CA VAL A 93 -22.19 21.43 26.32
C VAL A 93 -22.29 22.71 27.13
N PHE A 94 -23.45 22.96 27.76
CA PHE A 94 -23.68 24.09 28.68
C PHE A 94 -23.23 25.48 28.15
N GLY A 95 -23.47 25.78 26.87
CA GLY A 95 -23.16 27.08 26.27
C GLY A 95 -21.69 27.29 25.83
N MET A 96 -20.78 26.38 26.18
CA MET A 96 -19.43 26.32 25.62
C MET A 96 -19.42 25.43 24.37
N GLN A 97 -18.87 25.95 23.26
CA GLN A 97 -18.69 25.19 22.02
C GLN A 97 -17.24 24.69 21.98
N ASP A 98 -17.08 23.37 21.94
CA ASP A 98 -15.78 22.75 21.67
C ASP A 98 -15.77 22.26 20.21
N GLN A 99 -14.78 22.69 19.44
CA GLN A 99 -14.67 22.43 18.00
C GLN A 99 -13.35 21.70 17.75
N GLY A 100 -13.41 20.55 17.07
CA GLY A 100 -12.23 19.73 16.80
C GLY A 100 -12.00 19.47 15.32
N SER A 101 -10.83 19.86 14.81
CA SER A 101 -10.26 19.33 13.56
C SER A 101 -9.18 18.29 13.87
N VAL A 102 -8.77 17.47 12.89
CA VAL A 102 -7.63 16.54 13.08
C VAL A 102 -6.37 17.30 13.51
N PHE A 103 -6.17 18.48 12.94
CA PHE A 103 -5.02 19.33 13.24
C PHE A 103 -5.07 19.94 14.65
N ASP A 104 -6.25 20.32 15.11
CA ASP A 104 -6.41 20.84 16.47
C ASP A 104 -6.17 19.74 17.52
N SER A 105 -6.57 18.50 17.25
CA SER A 105 -6.21 17.35 18.09
C SER A 105 -4.69 17.22 18.26
N ILE A 106 -3.91 17.38 17.18
CA ILE A 106 -2.45 17.36 17.24
C ILE A 106 -1.92 18.50 18.12
N ARG A 107 -2.43 19.72 17.95
CA ARG A 107 -2.02 20.88 18.76
C ARG A 107 -2.34 20.71 20.24
N ILE A 108 -3.51 20.16 20.56
CA ILE A 108 -3.94 19.91 21.94
C ILE A 108 -2.98 18.91 22.59
N LEU A 109 -2.63 17.82 21.90
CA LEU A 109 -1.67 16.84 22.40
C LEU A 109 -0.28 17.45 22.66
N PHE A 110 0.19 18.35 21.78
CA PHE A 110 1.45 19.06 22.01
C PHE A 110 1.40 20.01 23.22
N ARG A 111 0.28 20.68 23.45
CA ARG A 111 0.10 21.58 24.61
C ARG A 111 -0.03 20.84 25.94
N GLN A 112 -0.47 19.58 25.91
CA GLN A 112 -0.62 18.72 27.08
C GLN A 112 0.64 17.89 27.37
N ASP A 113 1.80 18.27 26.82
CA ASP A 113 3.09 17.58 26.97
C ASP A 113 3.14 16.10 26.51
N TYR A 114 2.11 15.62 25.80
CA TYR A 114 2.10 14.29 25.18
C TYR A 114 2.87 14.28 23.86
N ILE A 115 4.11 14.77 23.87
CA ILE A 115 4.95 15.02 22.69
C ILE A 115 5.08 13.78 21.81
N PHE A 116 5.38 12.62 22.41
CA PHE A 116 5.57 11.37 21.66
C PHE A 116 4.31 10.97 20.87
N VAL A 117 3.15 11.00 21.53
CA VAL A 117 1.86 10.65 20.91
C VAL A 117 1.50 11.67 19.83
N ALA A 118 1.75 12.96 20.09
CA ALA A 118 1.51 14.03 19.14
C ALA A 118 2.31 13.84 17.84
N PHE A 119 3.61 13.52 17.96
CA PHE A 119 4.46 13.24 16.80
C PHE A 119 3.99 12.01 16.02
N LEU A 120 3.65 10.93 16.72
CA LEU A 120 3.17 9.70 16.09
C LEU A 120 1.90 9.97 15.28
N VAL A 121 0.92 10.66 15.88
CA VAL A 121 -0.33 11.05 15.23
C VAL A 121 -0.09 11.99 14.05
N LEU A 122 0.79 12.99 14.18
CA LEU A 122 1.13 13.90 13.09
C LEU A 122 1.74 13.15 11.89
N LEU A 123 2.66 12.23 12.17
CA LEU A 123 3.34 11.44 11.13
C LEU A 123 2.36 10.50 10.42
N THR A 124 1.59 9.70 11.15
CA THR A 124 0.72 8.66 10.59
C THR A 124 -0.61 9.20 10.08
N GLY A 125 -1.17 10.21 10.75
CA GLY A 125 -2.46 10.81 10.41
C GLY A 125 -2.37 11.86 9.30
N MET A 126 -1.27 12.61 9.20
CA MET A 126 -1.17 13.76 8.29
C MET A 126 0.00 13.63 7.30
N ILE A 127 1.23 13.41 7.77
CA ILE A 127 2.43 13.47 6.91
C ILE A 127 2.50 12.29 5.94
N PHE A 128 2.34 11.06 6.39
CA PHE A 128 2.44 9.87 5.53
C PHE A 128 1.33 9.81 4.47
N PRO A 129 0.04 10.06 4.78
CA PRO A 129 -1.00 10.11 3.75
C PRO A 129 -0.77 11.24 2.73
N LEU A 130 -0.31 12.42 3.18
CA LEU A 130 0.04 13.52 2.29
C LEU A 130 1.19 13.15 1.35
N LEU A 131 2.27 12.59 1.90
CA LEU A 131 3.43 12.18 1.12
C LEU A 131 3.07 11.08 0.11
N ARG A 132 2.23 10.13 0.51
CA ARG A 132 1.72 9.08 -0.37
C ARG A 132 0.97 9.65 -1.57
N LEU A 133 0.02 10.56 -1.33
CA LEU A 133 -0.74 11.24 -2.37
C LEU A 133 0.15 12.12 -3.27
N ALA A 134 1.08 12.88 -2.68
CA ALA A 134 2.00 13.74 -3.41
C ALA A 134 2.94 12.93 -4.32
N LEU A 135 3.51 11.81 -3.83
CA LEU A 135 4.35 10.93 -4.63
C LEU A 135 3.58 10.32 -5.81
N LEU A 136 2.35 9.84 -5.59
CA LEU A 136 1.49 9.35 -6.67
C LEU A 136 1.19 10.42 -7.70
N PHE A 137 0.86 11.64 -7.26
CA PHE A 137 0.60 12.76 -8.15
C PHE A 137 1.83 13.11 -8.99
N LEU A 138 3.01 13.24 -8.37
CA LEU A 138 4.25 13.58 -9.07
C LEU A 138 4.66 12.50 -10.08
N VAL A 139 4.61 11.22 -9.70
CA VAL A 139 4.95 10.09 -10.60
C VAL A 139 3.95 10.02 -11.75
N SER A 140 2.64 10.08 -11.47
CA SER A 140 1.63 10.04 -12.53
C SER A 140 1.68 11.26 -13.44
N LEU A 141 2.06 12.44 -12.93
CA LEU A 141 2.28 13.65 -13.71
C LEU A 141 3.50 13.55 -14.62
N ASP A 142 4.62 13.01 -14.12
CA ASP A 142 5.83 12.73 -14.90
C ASP A 142 5.51 11.79 -16.07
N LEU A 143 4.81 10.69 -15.79
CA LEU A 143 4.39 9.71 -16.80
C LEU A 143 3.38 10.29 -17.80
N TYR A 144 2.43 11.10 -17.33
CA TYR A 144 1.46 11.77 -18.19
C TYR A 144 2.12 12.79 -19.13
N ARG A 145 3.11 13.54 -18.63
CA ARG A 145 3.92 14.50 -19.40
C ARG A 145 5.01 13.84 -20.25
N GLN A 146 5.11 12.51 -20.24
CA GLN A 146 6.17 11.73 -20.92
C GLN A 146 7.59 12.18 -20.53
N ARG A 147 7.77 12.67 -19.30
CA ARG A 147 9.08 13.06 -18.77
C ARG A 147 9.59 11.99 -17.83
N LEU A 148 10.83 11.56 -18.05
CA LEU A 148 11.53 10.64 -17.13
C LEU A 148 12.54 11.42 -16.29
N SER A 149 12.12 11.81 -15.08
CA SER A 149 13.03 12.32 -14.07
C SER A 149 13.85 11.16 -13.48
N ARG A 150 15.07 11.43 -13.00
CA ARG A 150 15.90 10.39 -12.34
C ARG A 150 15.25 9.90 -11.03
N LEU A 151 14.33 10.69 -10.49
CA LEU A 151 13.67 10.45 -9.22
C LEU A 151 12.40 9.58 -9.37
N THR A 152 11.80 9.48 -10.55
CA THR A 152 10.54 8.72 -10.75
C THR A 152 10.62 7.28 -10.22
N PRO A 153 11.66 6.46 -10.51
CA PRO A 153 11.75 5.11 -9.98
C PRO A 153 11.95 5.05 -8.46
N PHE A 154 12.60 6.07 -7.91
CA PHE A 154 12.82 6.20 -6.47
C PHE A 154 11.53 6.61 -5.74
N MET A 155 10.79 7.56 -6.30
CA MET A 155 9.49 8.01 -5.77
C MET A 155 8.48 6.85 -5.70
N LEU A 156 8.40 6.03 -6.74
CA LEU A 156 7.51 4.87 -6.75
C LEU A 156 7.92 3.80 -5.72
N ARG A 157 9.23 3.62 -5.49
CA ARG A 157 9.72 2.76 -4.41
C ARG A 157 9.34 3.29 -3.02
N TRP A 158 9.47 4.59 -2.78
CA TRP A 158 9.06 5.19 -1.51
C TRP A 158 7.55 5.11 -1.29
N TYR A 159 6.77 5.28 -2.35
CA TYR A 159 5.33 5.08 -2.31
C TYR A 159 4.97 3.69 -1.76
N HIS A 160 5.55 2.61 -2.30
CA HIS A 160 5.29 1.25 -1.79
C HIS A 160 5.68 1.06 -0.33
N HIS A 161 6.75 1.72 0.12
CA HIS A 161 7.12 1.65 1.52
C HIS A 161 6.12 2.41 2.40
N LEU A 162 5.69 3.61 1.99
CA LEU A 162 4.76 4.46 2.72
C LEU A 162 3.32 3.96 2.71
N GLU A 163 2.94 3.15 1.72
CA GLU A 163 1.62 2.52 1.63
C GLU A 163 1.30 1.68 2.87
N GLU A 164 2.30 1.00 3.45
CA GLU A 164 2.15 0.22 4.68
C GLU A 164 1.95 1.10 5.93
N TRP A 165 2.38 2.36 5.92
CA TRP A 165 2.29 3.29 7.07
C TRP A 165 1.07 4.20 7.04
N GLY A 166 0.39 4.33 5.90
CA GLY A 166 -0.74 5.23 5.72
C GLY A 166 -2.04 4.67 6.29
N MET A 167 -2.34 4.96 7.56
CA MET A 167 -3.49 4.42 8.30
C MET A 167 -4.70 5.37 8.35
N SER A 168 -5.01 6.10 7.27
CA SER A 168 -6.13 7.06 7.26
C SER A 168 -7.49 6.40 7.53
N GLU A 169 -7.66 5.14 7.10
CA GLU A 169 -8.86 4.33 7.36
C GLU A 169 -9.06 4.05 8.85
N VAL A 170 -7.99 3.70 9.56
CA VAL A 170 -8.02 3.45 11.02
C VAL A 170 -8.36 4.75 11.75
N TYR A 171 -7.89 5.88 11.26
CA TYR A 171 -8.22 7.19 11.82
C TYR A 171 -9.72 7.51 11.73
N LEU A 172 -10.38 7.17 10.61
CA LEU A 172 -11.83 7.29 10.46
C LEU A 172 -12.57 6.43 11.49
N ILE A 173 -12.13 5.19 11.67
CA ILE A 173 -12.70 4.27 12.67
C ILE A 173 -12.52 4.83 14.08
N ALA A 174 -11.32 5.35 14.41
CA ALA A 174 -11.05 5.93 15.73
C ALA A 174 -11.96 7.14 16.03
N ILE A 175 -12.16 8.03 15.06
CA ILE A 175 -13.10 9.16 15.20
C ILE A 175 -14.53 8.65 15.41
N LEU A 176 -14.98 7.66 14.62
CA LEU A 176 -16.32 7.08 14.76
C LEU A 176 -16.54 6.44 16.14
N VAL A 177 -15.55 5.72 16.67
CA VAL A 177 -15.59 5.15 18.02
C VAL A 177 -15.62 6.24 19.11
N ALA A 178 -14.85 7.32 18.94
CA ALA A 178 -14.87 8.44 19.88
C ALA A 178 -16.24 9.15 19.90
N VAL A 179 -16.80 9.44 18.73
CA VAL A 179 -18.11 10.11 18.55
C VAL A 179 -19.24 9.32 19.22
N THR A 180 -19.28 8.02 18.96
CA THR A 180 -20.32 7.13 19.48
C THR A 180 -20.25 6.96 20.99
N LYS A 181 -19.04 6.92 21.57
CA LYS A 181 -18.86 6.96 23.04
C LYS A 181 -19.44 8.23 23.66
N MET A 182 -19.44 9.35 22.95
CA MET A 182 -19.91 10.65 23.44
C MET A 182 -21.41 10.91 23.20
N HIS A 183 -22.07 10.18 22.29
CA HIS A 183 -23.45 10.42 21.87
C HIS A 183 -24.49 10.32 23.01
N HIS A 184 -24.14 9.72 24.15
CA HIS A 184 -25.09 9.47 25.24
C HIS A 184 -25.52 10.75 26.00
N SER A 185 -24.95 11.93 25.73
CA SER A 185 -25.29 13.16 26.48
C SER A 185 -25.17 14.50 25.72
N THR A 186 -25.03 14.52 24.39
CA THR A 186 -24.85 15.78 23.61
C THR A 186 -25.46 15.76 22.22
N LEU A 187 -26.00 16.91 21.77
CA LEU A 187 -26.35 17.16 20.37
C LEU A 187 -25.06 17.33 19.56
N ILE A 188 -24.73 16.30 18.79
CA ILE A 188 -23.56 16.25 17.92
C ILE A 188 -23.92 16.83 16.56
N ILE A 189 -23.20 17.86 16.12
CA ILE A 189 -23.34 18.42 14.76
C ILE A 189 -22.11 18.02 13.95
N TYR A 190 -22.33 17.29 12.87
CA TYR A 190 -21.27 16.94 11.90
C TYR A 190 -21.06 18.11 10.95
N ASP A 191 -19.82 18.58 10.87
CA ASP A 191 -19.43 19.70 10.02
C ASP A 191 -18.92 19.21 8.65
N LYS A 192 -18.69 20.15 7.72
CA LYS A 192 -18.20 19.85 6.36
C LYS A 192 -16.89 19.05 6.35
N GLY A 193 -16.03 19.25 7.35
CA GLY A 193 -14.76 18.53 7.49
C GLY A 193 -14.95 17.01 7.56
N PHE A 194 -16.00 16.53 8.23
CA PHE A 194 -16.31 15.10 8.33
C PHE A 194 -16.57 14.46 6.95
N PHE A 195 -17.38 15.10 6.12
CA PHE A 195 -17.66 14.60 4.77
C PHE A 195 -16.43 14.70 3.85
N CYS A 196 -15.62 15.76 3.98
CA CYS A 196 -14.35 15.86 3.28
C CYS A 196 -13.38 14.74 3.67
N PHE A 197 -13.35 14.37 4.95
CA PHE A 197 -12.51 13.29 5.46
C PHE A 197 -12.95 11.91 4.96
N ILE A 198 -14.27 11.63 4.94
CA ILE A 198 -14.81 10.42 4.30
C ILE A 198 -14.45 10.39 2.81
N GLY A 199 -14.63 11.50 2.10
CA GLY A 199 -14.27 11.62 0.70
C GLY A 199 -12.78 11.35 0.45
N LEU A 200 -11.90 11.87 1.32
CA LEU A 200 -10.46 11.61 1.26
C LEU A 200 -10.15 10.12 1.42
N VAL A 201 -10.74 9.45 2.41
CA VAL A 201 -10.55 8.01 2.63
C VAL A 201 -11.03 7.20 1.41
N ALA A 202 -12.20 7.54 0.86
CA ALA A 202 -12.73 6.90 -0.33
C ALA A 202 -11.82 7.09 -1.56
N VAL A 203 -11.24 8.29 -1.74
CA VAL A 203 -10.27 8.55 -2.80
C VAL A 203 -8.98 7.75 -2.57
N MET A 204 -8.48 7.65 -1.34
CA MET A 204 -7.30 6.84 -1.01
C MET A 204 -7.52 5.36 -1.38
N ILE A 205 -8.67 4.77 -1.02
CA ILE A 205 -9.06 3.42 -1.45
C ILE A 205 -9.19 3.36 -2.98
N GLY A 206 -9.78 4.39 -3.60
CA GLY A 206 -9.85 4.49 -5.06
C GLY A 206 -8.46 4.45 -5.73
N THR A 207 -7.45 5.11 -5.14
CA THR A 207 -6.08 5.10 -5.69
C THR A 207 -5.47 3.70 -5.66
N THR A 208 -5.67 2.90 -4.60
CA THR A 208 -5.15 1.52 -4.55
C THR A 208 -5.84 0.61 -5.57
N LEU A 209 -7.15 0.78 -5.74
CA LEU A 209 -7.93 0.00 -6.70
C LEU A 209 -7.60 0.34 -8.15
N VAL A 210 -7.25 1.58 -8.45
CA VAL A 210 -6.98 2.04 -9.83
C VAL A 210 -5.50 1.91 -10.20
N LEU A 211 -4.58 1.96 -9.24
CA LEU A 211 -3.14 1.86 -9.49
C LEU A 211 -2.80 0.50 -10.13
N ASP A 212 -2.15 0.55 -11.29
CA ASP A 212 -1.55 -0.63 -11.94
C ASP A 212 -0.03 -0.45 -11.89
N GLU A 213 0.60 -1.10 -10.91
CA GLU A 213 2.05 -0.98 -10.69
C GLU A 213 2.83 -1.40 -11.94
N HIS A 214 2.41 -2.47 -12.61
CA HIS A 214 3.07 -2.98 -13.81
C HIS A 214 3.01 -1.98 -14.96
N ALA A 215 1.86 -1.36 -15.20
CA ALA A 215 1.70 -0.37 -16.26
C ALA A 215 2.58 0.89 -16.04
N PHE A 216 2.70 1.37 -14.80
CA PHE A 216 3.57 2.49 -14.47
C PHE A 216 5.03 2.17 -14.78
N TRP A 217 5.45 1.00 -14.34
CA TRP A 217 6.79 0.46 -14.52
C TRP A 217 7.14 0.24 -16.00
N GLU A 218 6.25 -0.34 -16.81
CA GLU A 218 6.44 -0.51 -18.26
C GLU A 218 6.60 0.83 -18.97
N ARG A 219 5.81 1.85 -18.59
CA ARG A 219 5.93 3.20 -19.15
C ARG A 219 7.27 3.85 -18.80
N ILE A 220 7.75 3.68 -17.57
CA ILE A 220 9.07 4.14 -17.13
C ILE A 220 10.17 3.51 -18.00
N GLU A 221 10.09 2.21 -18.27
CA GLU A 221 11.07 1.51 -19.12
C GLU A 221 11.01 1.94 -20.57
N ALA A 222 9.81 2.14 -21.13
CA ALA A 222 9.64 2.65 -22.49
C ALA A 222 10.26 4.04 -22.65
N LEU A 223 10.02 4.96 -21.70
CA LEU A 223 10.63 6.29 -21.71
C LEU A 223 12.15 6.23 -21.48
N ALA A 224 12.63 5.32 -20.63
CA ALA A 224 14.06 5.13 -20.40
C ALA A 224 14.77 4.59 -21.66
N ALA A 225 14.14 3.65 -22.36
CA ALA A 225 14.64 3.09 -23.62
C ALA A 225 14.70 4.16 -24.72
N GLN A 226 13.67 4.99 -24.87
CA GLN A 226 13.67 6.13 -25.80
C GLN A 226 14.79 7.13 -25.50
N LYS A 227 15.05 7.42 -24.22
CA LYS A 227 16.16 8.30 -23.81
C LYS A 227 17.53 7.67 -24.06
N LYS A 228 17.65 6.35 -23.86
CA LYS A 228 18.89 5.59 -24.09
C LYS A 228 19.19 5.40 -25.57
N GLN A 229 18.18 5.25 -26.44
CA GLN A 229 18.35 5.20 -27.91
C GLN A 229 18.92 6.51 -28.49
N ARG A 230 18.75 7.64 -27.79
CA ARG A 230 19.38 8.94 -28.13
C ARG A 230 20.86 9.03 -27.75
N SER A 231 21.43 8.04 -27.06
CA SER A 231 22.86 7.93 -26.78
C SER A 231 23.40 6.65 -27.44
N PRO A 232 24.59 6.66 -28.07
CA PRO A 232 25.14 5.45 -28.66
C PRO A 232 25.38 4.43 -27.55
N ALA A 233 24.56 3.38 -27.51
CA ALA A 233 24.58 2.37 -26.46
C ALA A 233 25.39 1.15 -26.92
N ALA A 234 26.39 0.81 -26.12
CA ALA A 234 27.09 -0.47 -26.16
C ALA A 234 26.10 -1.66 -26.03
N PRO A 235 26.39 -2.80 -26.68
CA PRO A 235 25.46 -3.91 -26.80
C PRO A 235 25.09 -4.52 -25.45
N ALA A 236 23.79 -4.73 -25.26
CA ALA A 236 23.27 -5.55 -24.17
C ALA A 236 23.82 -6.97 -24.32
N GLY A 237 24.42 -7.50 -23.25
CA GLY A 237 24.89 -8.88 -23.22
C GLY A 237 23.73 -9.85 -23.53
N PRO A 238 24.03 -10.99 -24.16
CA PRO A 238 23.02 -11.93 -24.61
C PRO A 238 22.14 -12.40 -23.43
N PRO A 239 20.83 -12.60 -23.64
CA PRO A 239 20.01 -13.31 -22.67
C PRO A 239 20.61 -14.70 -22.42
N PRO A 240 20.46 -15.26 -21.21
CA PRO A 240 20.96 -16.60 -20.93
C PRO A 240 20.37 -17.60 -21.93
N ASP A 241 21.25 -18.24 -22.70
CA ASP A 241 20.88 -19.24 -23.69
C ASP A 241 20.18 -20.41 -22.98
N ARG A 242 18.90 -20.64 -23.34
CA ARG A 242 18.06 -21.80 -22.98
C ARG A 242 17.51 -21.85 -21.55
N VAL A 243 16.49 -21.04 -21.28
CA VAL A 243 15.59 -21.22 -20.13
C VAL A 243 14.46 -22.22 -20.47
N SER A 244 14.46 -23.42 -19.88
CA SER A 244 13.38 -24.37 -20.17
C SER A 244 12.07 -23.98 -19.44
N PRO A 245 10.89 -24.12 -20.06
CA PRO A 245 9.59 -23.80 -19.43
C PRO A 245 9.25 -24.66 -18.20
N ARG A 246 10.00 -25.74 -17.97
CA ARG A 246 9.83 -26.65 -16.83
C ARG A 246 10.70 -26.29 -15.63
N GLN A 247 11.69 -25.41 -15.79
CA GLN A 247 12.57 -24.99 -14.71
C GLN A 247 11.96 -23.84 -13.91
N THR A 248 12.25 -23.82 -12.61
CA THR A 248 11.98 -22.66 -11.75
C THR A 248 12.89 -21.50 -12.13
N ALA A 249 12.43 -20.26 -11.95
CA ALA A 249 13.24 -19.07 -12.22
C ALA A 249 14.56 -19.11 -11.46
N MET A 250 14.54 -19.59 -10.21
CA MET A 250 15.74 -19.82 -9.41
C MET A 250 16.72 -20.79 -10.09
N ALA A 251 16.25 -21.92 -10.62
CA ALA A 251 17.10 -22.90 -11.31
C ALA A 251 17.68 -22.35 -12.63
N ALA A 252 16.95 -21.45 -13.28
CA ALA A 252 17.41 -20.71 -14.45
C ALA A 252 18.36 -19.54 -14.13
N GLY A 253 18.72 -19.34 -12.85
CA GLY A 253 19.59 -18.24 -12.43
C GLY A 253 18.92 -16.87 -12.52
N LEU A 254 17.59 -16.80 -12.50
CA LEU A 254 16.81 -15.57 -12.52
C LEU A 254 16.34 -15.21 -11.10
N VAL A 255 16.12 -13.91 -10.87
CA VAL A 255 15.45 -13.38 -9.67
C VAL A 255 14.42 -12.35 -10.07
N GLN A 256 13.27 -12.36 -9.41
CA GLN A 256 12.27 -11.30 -9.52
C GLN A 256 12.48 -10.27 -8.41
N CYS A 257 12.56 -8.99 -8.77
CA CYS A 257 12.60 -7.92 -7.78
C CYS A 257 11.26 -7.85 -7.02
N ARG A 258 11.28 -7.89 -5.69
CA ARG A 258 10.05 -7.82 -4.86
C ARG A 258 9.35 -6.46 -4.87
N THR A 259 10.05 -5.39 -5.29
CA THR A 259 9.53 -4.02 -5.23
C THR A 259 9.07 -3.49 -6.59
N CYS A 260 9.55 -4.05 -7.70
CA CYS A 260 9.16 -3.57 -9.04
C CYS A 260 8.86 -4.70 -10.03
N HIS A 261 8.82 -5.94 -9.53
CA HIS A 261 8.53 -7.17 -10.25
C HIS A 261 9.38 -7.48 -11.49
N LYS A 262 10.45 -6.71 -11.74
CA LYS A 262 11.37 -6.93 -12.85
C LYS A 262 12.17 -8.22 -12.65
N VAL A 263 12.16 -9.07 -13.68
CA VAL A 263 12.97 -10.29 -13.75
C VAL A 263 14.36 -9.94 -14.27
N LEU A 264 15.38 -10.39 -13.55
CA LEU A 264 16.78 -10.10 -13.85
C LEU A 264 17.61 -11.37 -13.68
N PRO A 265 18.70 -11.56 -14.46
CA PRO A 265 19.68 -12.58 -14.14
C PRO A 265 20.33 -12.26 -12.79
N PHE A 266 20.34 -13.25 -11.90
CA PHE A 266 20.96 -13.13 -10.59
C PHE A 266 22.40 -13.57 -10.67
N ARG A 267 23.32 -12.64 -10.36
CA ARG A 267 24.73 -12.95 -10.11
C ARG A 267 24.98 -12.73 -8.61
N PRO A 268 25.44 -13.75 -7.87
CA PRO A 268 25.73 -13.58 -6.46
C PRO A 268 26.81 -12.50 -6.30
N PRO A 269 26.55 -11.45 -5.48
CA PRO A 269 27.52 -10.41 -5.23
C PRO A 269 28.70 -10.98 -4.42
N PRO A 270 29.90 -10.37 -4.50
CA PRO A 270 31.01 -10.73 -3.62
C PRO A 270 30.63 -10.55 -2.14
N PRO A 271 31.29 -11.28 -1.21
CA PRO A 271 30.99 -11.20 0.22
C PRO A 271 31.06 -9.75 0.71
N GLY A 272 30.02 -9.31 1.44
CA GLY A 272 29.88 -7.94 1.95
C GLY A 272 29.15 -6.95 1.03
N GLN A 273 28.79 -7.34 -0.20
CA GLN A 273 28.01 -6.50 -1.11
C GLN A 273 26.58 -7.04 -1.31
N GLU A 274 25.63 -6.13 -1.52
CA GLU A 274 24.23 -6.46 -1.80
C GLU A 274 23.94 -6.29 -3.29
N ALA A 275 23.32 -7.30 -3.91
CA ALA A 275 22.79 -7.15 -5.27
C ALA A 275 21.63 -6.15 -5.24
N ARG A 276 21.64 -5.17 -6.15
CA ARG A 276 20.60 -4.14 -6.24
C ARG A 276 19.93 -4.16 -7.60
N CYS A 277 18.63 -3.90 -7.62
CA CYS A 277 17.85 -3.80 -8.84
C CYS A 277 18.24 -2.53 -9.62
N PRO A 278 18.59 -2.61 -10.92
CA PRO A 278 18.90 -1.43 -11.73
C PRO A 278 17.67 -0.56 -12.03
N ARG A 279 16.44 -1.05 -11.76
CA ARG A 279 15.19 -0.29 -11.98
C ARG A 279 14.81 0.55 -10.76
N CYS A 280 14.62 -0.07 -9.60
CA CYS A 280 14.15 0.61 -8.39
C CYS A 280 15.23 0.75 -7.29
N GLY A 281 16.42 0.17 -7.48
CA GLY A 281 17.48 0.12 -6.47
C GLY A 281 17.20 -0.83 -5.30
N GLY A 282 16.12 -1.62 -5.35
CA GLY A 282 15.74 -2.57 -4.29
C GLY A 282 16.76 -3.68 -4.12
N ARG A 283 16.89 -4.22 -2.91
CA ARG A 283 17.78 -5.36 -2.62
C ARG A 283 17.27 -6.62 -3.32
N LEU A 284 18.17 -7.31 -4.02
CA LEU A 284 17.90 -8.58 -4.71
C LEU A 284 18.53 -9.74 -3.92
N HIS A 285 17.75 -10.78 -3.67
CA HIS A 285 18.20 -12.03 -3.09
C HIS A 285 17.35 -13.16 -3.68
N GLN A 286 17.93 -14.33 -3.98
CA GLN A 286 17.14 -15.50 -4.40
C GLN A 286 16.28 -16.00 -3.23
N ARG A 287 16.91 -16.25 -2.07
CA ARG A 287 16.25 -16.59 -0.82
C ARG A 287 16.67 -15.60 0.25
N ARG A 288 15.72 -15.12 1.08
CA ARG A 288 16.10 -14.31 2.25
C ARG A 288 16.95 -15.19 3.17
N PRO A 289 18.17 -14.78 3.53
CA PRO A 289 18.98 -15.53 4.46
C PRO A 289 18.24 -15.64 5.79
N GLN A 290 18.30 -16.81 6.44
CA GLN A 290 17.70 -17.06 7.75
C GLN A 290 16.19 -16.79 7.85
N SER A 291 15.44 -16.83 6.74
CA SER A 291 14.02 -16.46 6.75
C SER A 291 13.20 -17.23 7.77
N LEU A 292 13.42 -18.54 7.91
CA LEU A 292 12.72 -19.37 8.89
C LEU A 292 13.01 -18.94 10.33
N ALA A 293 14.28 -18.70 10.66
CA ALA A 293 14.69 -18.29 12.01
C ALA A 293 14.12 -16.91 12.36
N ILE A 294 14.17 -15.95 11.43
CA ILE A 294 13.60 -14.61 11.62
C ILE A 294 12.08 -14.70 11.77
N THR A 295 11.40 -15.47 10.93
CA THR A 295 9.94 -15.66 11.03
C THR A 295 9.56 -16.25 12.39
N TRP A 296 10.24 -17.31 12.84
CA TRP A 296 9.96 -17.88 14.17
C TRP A 296 10.27 -16.93 15.32
N ALA A 297 11.38 -16.18 15.25
CA ALA A 297 11.72 -15.20 16.27
C ALA A 297 10.66 -14.08 16.38
N LEU A 298 10.18 -13.57 15.24
CA LEU A 298 9.13 -12.56 15.20
C LEU A 298 7.77 -13.10 15.67
N VAL A 299 7.39 -14.31 15.26
CA VAL A 299 6.13 -14.95 15.70
C VAL A 299 6.14 -15.20 17.21
N LEU A 300 7.24 -15.72 17.76
CA LEU A 300 7.37 -15.92 19.20
C LEU A 300 7.33 -14.60 19.96
N SER A 301 8.02 -13.57 19.48
CA SER A 301 7.99 -12.23 20.07
C SER A 301 6.56 -11.65 20.06
N ALA A 302 5.84 -11.82 18.95
CA ALA A 302 4.45 -11.36 18.84
C ALA A 302 3.53 -12.08 19.85
N ILE A 303 3.66 -13.40 20.02
CA ILE A 303 2.89 -14.17 21.01
C ILE A 303 3.19 -13.67 22.44
N ILE A 304 4.48 -13.47 22.75
CA ILE A 304 4.92 -12.99 24.07
C ILE A 304 4.33 -11.61 24.39
N PHE A 305 4.28 -10.69 23.41
CA PHE A 305 3.74 -9.34 23.62
C PHE A 305 2.22 -9.25 23.49
N PHE A 306 1.58 -10.17 22.77
CA PHE A 306 0.13 -10.20 22.60
C PHE A 306 -0.60 -10.42 23.93
N LEU A 307 -0.08 -11.32 24.77
CA LEU A 307 -0.66 -11.63 26.07
C LEU A 307 -0.70 -10.41 27.03
N PRO A 308 0.44 -9.73 27.32
CA PRO A 308 0.44 -8.56 28.20
C PRO A 308 -0.33 -7.37 27.61
N ALA A 309 -0.32 -7.18 26.28
CA ALA A 309 -1.05 -6.08 25.65
C ALA A 309 -2.58 -6.17 25.85
N ASN A 310 -3.13 -7.38 25.94
CA ASN A 310 -4.57 -7.59 26.12
C ASN A 310 -4.99 -7.77 27.58
N LEU A 311 -4.11 -8.31 28.43
CA LEU A 311 -4.41 -8.60 29.84
C LEU A 311 -4.04 -7.47 30.81
N MET A 312 -3.01 -6.67 30.49
CA MET A 312 -2.60 -5.60 31.39
C MET A 312 -3.49 -4.38 31.22
N PRO A 313 -3.78 -3.67 32.32
CA PRO A 313 -4.62 -2.48 32.26
C PRO A 313 -3.91 -1.37 31.50
N ILE A 314 -4.58 -0.87 30.46
CA ILE A 314 -4.02 0.16 29.58
C ILE A 314 -4.16 1.56 30.20
N MET A 315 -5.19 1.75 31.04
CA MET A 315 -5.53 3.01 31.68
C MET A 315 -6.04 2.75 33.09
N LYS A 316 -5.55 3.54 34.06
CA LYS A 316 -6.08 3.62 35.42
C LYS A 316 -6.66 5.01 35.61
N VAL A 317 -7.95 5.09 35.92
CA VAL A 317 -8.61 6.36 36.24
C VAL A 317 -9.10 6.27 37.68
N GLU A 318 -8.74 7.26 38.50
CA GLU A 318 -9.21 7.36 39.87
C GLU A 318 -10.50 8.20 39.89
N PHE A 319 -11.63 7.55 40.13
CA PHE A 319 -12.87 8.24 40.47
C PHE A 319 -13.13 8.04 41.97
N LEU A 320 -13.15 9.14 42.72
CA LEU A 320 -13.46 9.16 44.17
C LEU A 320 -12.56 8.23 45.00
N GLY A 321 -11.26 8.16 44.67
CA GLY A 321 -10.28 7.37 45.41
C GLY A 321 -10.34 5.86 45.20
N VAL A 322 -11.24 5.37 44.32
CA VAL A 322 -11.27 3.96 43.90
C VAL A 322 -10.60 3.85 42.53
N PRO A 323 -9.41 3.21 42.42
CA PRO A 323 -8.75 3.05 41.14
C PRO A 323 -9.51 2.04 40.28
N LYS A 324 -10.10 2.51 39.18
CA LYS A 324 -10.71 1.63 38.17
C LYS A 324 -9.73 1.45 37.02
N SER A 325 -9.20 0.24 36.89
CA SER A 325 -8.36 -0.17 35.77
C SER A 325 -9.24 -0.73 34.66
N SER A 326 -9.00 -0.32 33.41
CA SER A 326 -9.72 -0.86 32.24
C SER A 326 -8.76 -1.63 31.33
N THR A 327 -9.13 -2.87 31.04
CA THR A 327 -8.51 -3.70 29.99
C THR A 327 -9.21 -3.49 28.65
N ILE A 328 -8.64 -4.00 27.57
CA ILE A 328 -9.27 -3.99 26.24
C ILE A 328 -10.58 -4.79 26.27
N MET A 329 -10.61 -5.92 26.99
CA MET A 329 -11.80 -6.75 27.15
C MET A 329 -12.93 -6.03 27.92
N ASP A 330 -12.57 -5.24 28.93
CA ASP A 330 -13.54 -4.37 29.62
C ASP A 330 -14.13 -3.32 28.66
N GLY A 331 -13.34 -2.84 27.70
CA GLY A 331 -13.81 -1.98 26.61
C GLY A 331 -14.85 -2.64 25.72
N ILE A 332 -14.59 -3.88 25.26
CA ILE A 332 -15.52 -4.66 24.42
C ILE A 332 -16.84 -4.88 25.17
N THR A 333 -16.76 -5.40 26.40
CA THR A 333 -17.95 -5.67 27.23
C THR A 333 -18.77 -4.41 27.50
N TYR A 334 -18.11 -3.28 27.77
CA TYR A 334 -18.78 -1.98 27.93
C TYR A 334 -19.59 -1.60 26.68
N PHE A 335 -19.00 -1.70 25.48
CA PHE A 335 -19.68 -1.34 24.23
C PHE A 335 -20.85 -2.25 23.86
N PHE A 336 -20.77 -3.53 24.23
CA PHE A 336 -21.90 -4.47 24.10
C PHE A 336 -23.04 -4.13 25.08
N GLN A 337 -22.69 -3.77 26.32
CA GLN A 337 -23.68 -3.40 27.34
C GLN A 337 -24.34 -2.05 27.07
N SER A 338 -23.63 -1.11 26.45
CA SER A 338 -24.17 0.20 26.07
C SER A 338 -25.01 0.18 24.78
N GLY A 339 -25.31 -1.00 24.22
CA GLY A 339 -26.14 -1.17 23.02
C GLY A 339 -25.45 -0.81 21.70
N SER A 340 -24.16 -0.43 21.73
CA SER A 340 -23.33 -0.08 20.57
C SER A 340 -22.61 -1.30 20.01
N PHE A 341 -23.37 -2.33 19.63
CA PHE A 341 -22.85 -3.63 19.19
C PHE A 341 -21.87 -3.54 18.00
N GLY A 342 -22.09 -2.60 17.07
CA GLY A 342 -21.24 -2.45 15.89
C GLY A 342 -19.78 -2.12 16.22
N ILE A 343 -19.54 -1.37 17.29
CA ILE A 343 -18.18 -1.00 17.72
C ILE A 343 -17.55 -2.14 18.51
N GLY A 344 -18.32 -2.78 19.38
CA GLY A 344 -17.87 -3.97 20.09
C GLY A 344 -17.43 -5.11 19.18
N LEU A 345 -17.95 -5.17 17.94
CA LEU A 345 -17.56 -6.17 16.93
C LEU A 345 -16.35 -5.76 16.07
N ILE A 346 -16.03 -4.46 16.01
CA ILE A 346 -14.87 -3.93 15.28
C ILE A 346 -13.59 -4.05 16.11
N ILE A 347 -13.69 -3.80 17.43
CA ILE A 347 -12.61 -3.97 18.42
C ILE A 347 -12.41 -5.46 18.68
#